data_AF-A0A1I3LTI3-F1
#
_entry.id   AF-A0A1I3LTI3-F1
#
_cell.length_a   1.000
_cell.length_b   1.000
_cell.length_c   1.000
_cell.angle_alpha   90.00
_cell.angle_beta   90.00
_cell.angle_gamma   90.00
#
_symmetry.space_group_name_H-M   'P 1'
#
loop_
_entity.id
_entity.type
_entity.pdbx_description
1 polymer ?
#
loop_
_entity_poly.entity_id
_entity_poly.type
_entity_poly.pdbx_seq_one_letter_code
_entity_poly.pdbx_strand_id
1 'polypeptide(L)'
;MLKMQTVIDANKAMKEILEKYLDKKIAIRFDLPELDTVQSDAMVSVFLYDIHEDLQLRSTESRVFNATSGRLLPGWVNIKCNYLITYWESSKPATDPNSPDSQPDNQAIQVMSQVLNALINNRQLAGIPGAYTQVVPPKESLNSLGSFWQSLGNRPRLSLNYSVTIPISLTDEQNTATPVSTISSTLEQATSVNPETISHTLRELLITELQKQPAAESEREENIRLALSKVELLTKKEAMNTDNSKEISISLSVSGITHQKYLQDINKIFAHWLNDNKIVITIDDYGIYIKNIENNHLLGI
;
A
#
# COMPACT_ATOMS: atom_id res chain seq x y z
N MET A 1 14.76 10.36 16.91
CA MET A 1 14.06 10.26 15.61
C MET A 1 15.07 10.57 14.53
N LEU A 2 15.37 9.63 13.64
CA LEU A 2 16.30 9.86 12.54
C LEU A 2 15.74 10.95 11.63
N LYS A 3 16.53 11.96 11.29
CA LYS A 3 16.15 13.01 10.35
C LYS A 3 15.87 12.34 9.00
N MET A 4 14.65 12.50 8.48
CA MET A 4 14.27 11.89 7.22
C MET A 4 15.07 12.52 6.08
N GLN A 5 15.59 11.68 5.18
CA GLN A 5 16.60 12.07 4.21
C GLN A 5 16.03 12.10 2.80
N THR A 6 16.67 12.87 1.94
CA THR A 6 16.42 12.88 0.50
C THR A 6 17.59 12.24 -0.25
N VAL A 7 17.37 11.90 -1.52
CA VAL A 7 18.46 11.44 -2.42
C VAL A 7 19.57 12.50 -2.54
N ILE A 8 19.21 13.79 -2.44
CA ILE A 8 20.17 14.90 -2.47
C ILE A 8 21.10 14.84 -1.24
N ASP A 9 20.57 14.49 -0.07
CA ASP A 9 21.37 14.37 1.15
C ASP A 9 22.37 13.20 1.05
N ALA A 10 21.99 12.10 0.39
CA ALA A 10 22.90 10.99 0.09
C ALA A 10 24.04 11.43 -0.84
N ASN A 11 23.74 12.21 -1.88
CA ASN A 11 24.78 12.75 -2.79
C ASN A 11 25.73 13.70 -2.06
N LYS A 12 25.22 14.58 -1.19
CA LYS A 12 26.05 15.47 -0.37
C LYS A 12 26.94 14.69 0.59
N ALA A 13 26.37 13.70 1.28
CA ALA A 13 27.13 12.85 2.19
C ALA A 13 28.24 12.08 1.45
N MET A 14 27.97 11.57 0.25
CA MET A 14 28.99 10.92 -0.60
C MET A 14 30.13 11.88 -0.95
N LYS A 15 29.80 13.11 -1.36
CA LYS A 15 30.79 14.15 -1.66
C LYS A 15 31.70 14.42 -0.46
N GLU A 16 31.10 14.68 0.70
CA GLU A 16 31.84 14.99 1.93
C GLU A 16 32.78 13.86 2.38
N ILE A 17 32.41 12.60 2.12
CA ILE A 17 33.28 11.45 2.43
C ILE A 17 34.47 11.42 1.48
N LEU A 18 34.23 11.55 0.18
CA LEU A 18 35.29 11.48 -0.83
C LEU A 18 36.27 12.65 -0.69
N GLU A 19 35.79 13.87 -0.44
CA GLU A 19 36.62 15.07 -0.26
C GLU A 19 37.64 14.97 0.89
N LYS A 20 37.40 14.09 1.87
CA LYS A 20 38.33 13.88 2.99
C LYS A 20 39.54 13.01 2.63
N TYR A 21 39.40 12.18 1.60
CA TYR A 21 40.42 11.19 1.22
C TYR A 21 41.11 11.51 -0.10
N LEU A 22 40.41 12.18 -1.03
CA LEU A 22 40.96 12.53 -2.33
C LEU A 22 41.84 13.79 -2.24
N ASP A 23 42.87 13.85 -3.11
CA ASP A 23 43.64 15.07 -3.31
C ASP A 23 42.71 16.21 -3.78
N LYS A 24 42.91 17.42 -3.24
CA LYS A 24 42.16 18.64 -3.58
C LYS A 24 42.26 19.03 -5.06
N LYS A 25 43.24 18.49 -5.77
CA LYS A 25 43.41 18.71 -7.23
C LYS A 25 42.48 17.86 -8.09
N ILE A 26 41.83 16.83 -7.52
CA ILE A 26 40.93 15.93 -8.24
C ILE A 26 39.51 16.45 -8.07
N ALA A 27 38.84 16.74 -9.19
CA ALA A 27 37.45 17.17 -9.14
C ALA A 27 36.51 16.00 -8.85
N ILE A 28 35.48 16.21 -8.02
CA ILE A 28 34.42 15.21 -7.79
C ILE A 28 33.15 15.69 -8.50
N ARG A 29 32.62 14.85 -9.38
CA ARG A 29 31.42 15.14 -10.18
C ARG A 29 30.34 14.10 -9.96
N PHE A 30 29.09 14.50 -10.13
CA PHE A 30 27.90 13.64 -9.97
C PHE A 30 27.18 13.36 -11.30
N ASP A 31 27.89 13.59 -12.40
CA ASP A 31 27.48 13.29 -13.77
C ASP A 31 28.53 12.40 -14.45
N LEU A 32 28.15 11.76 -15.55
CA LEU A 32 29.12 11.14 -16.45
C LEU A 32 29.67 12.20 -17.39
N PRO A 33 30.98 12.24 -17.62
CA PRO A 33 31.52 13.16 -18.58
C PRO A 33 31.20 12.83 -20.03
N GLU A 34 31.18 13.88 -20.85
CA GLU A 34 31.11 13.74 -22.30
C GLU A 34 32.42 13.16 -22.87
N LEU A 35 32.29 12.14 -23.72
CA LEU A 35 33.39 11.30 -24.21
C LEU A 35 34.40 12.02 -25.13
N ASP A 36 33.97 13.13 -25.74
CA ASP A 36 34.72 13.86 -26.77
C ASP A 36 35.24 15.23 -26.27
N THR A 37 34.99 15.56 -25.01
CA THR A 37 35.53 16.78 -24.39
C THR A 37 36.90 16.49 -23.78
N VAL A 38 37.89 17.33 -24.13
CA VAL A 38 39.18 17.31 -23.42
C VAL A 38 38.92 17.89 -22.04
N GLN A 39 38.88 17.02 -21.04
CA GLN A 39 38.72 17.43 -19.65
C GLN A 39 40.00 18.14 -19.21
N SER A 40 39.85 19.35 -18.69
CA SER A 40 40.99 20.15 -18.27
C SER A 40 41.66 19.56 -17.02
N ASP A 41 40.88 18.90 -16.15
CA ASP A 41 41.33 18.37 -14.86
C ASP A 41 40.96 16.90 -14.68
N ALA A 42 41.80 16.17 -13.96
CA ALA A 42 41.52 14.80 -13.53
C ALA A 42 40.35 14.77 -12.55
N MET A 43 39.44 13.81 -12.71
CA MET A 43 38.20 13.81 -11.94
C MET A 43 37.66 12.42 -11.63
N VAL A 44 36.93 12.36 -10.52
CA VAL A 44 36.15 11.20 -10.10
C VAL A 44 34.68 11.49 -10.36
N SER A 45 34.07 10.66 -11.20
CA SER A 45 32.64 10.68 -11.48
C SER A 45 31.94 9.69 -10.56
N VAL A 46 30.98 10.20 -9.79
CA VAL A 46 30.09 9.46 -8.88
C VAL A 46 28.71 9.41 -9.56
N PHE A 47 28.49 8.39 -10.38
CA PHE A 47 27.29 8.28 -11.19
C PHE A 47 26.22 7.45 -10.48
N LEU A 48 25.05 8.04 -10.22
CA LEU A 48 23.88 7.34 -9.69
C LEU A 48 23.12 6.69 -10.85
N TYR A 49 23.31 5.38 -11.04
CA TYR A 49 22.79 4.68 -12.24
C TYR A 49 21.42 4.04 -12.02
N ASP A 50 21.04 3.77 -10.78
CA ASP A 50 19.79 3.10 -10.45
C ASP A 50 19.28 3.46 -9.05
N ILE A 51 17.96 3.61 -8.94
CA ILE A 51 17.24 3.92 -7.70
C ILE A 51 16.00 3.03 -7.63
N HIS A 52 15.90 2.22 -6.58
CA HIS A 52 14.74 1.36 -6.36
C HIS A 52 14.48 1.15 -4.86
N GLU A 53 13.28 0.70 -4.52
CA GLU A 53 12.94 0.33 -3.13
C GLU A 53 13.72 -0.92 -2.69
N ASP A 54 14.34 -0.88 -1.51
CA ASP A 54 14.98 -2.04 -0.91
C ASP A 54 13.94 -2.91 -0.19
N LEU A 55 13.34 -3.84 -0.93
CA LEU A 55 12.31 -4.74 -0.41
C LEU A 55 12.79 -5.62 0.75
N GLN A 56 14.11 -5.84 0.88
CA GLN A 56 14.68 -6.64 1.98
C GLN A 56 14.60 -5.90 3.32
N LEU A 57 14.59 -4.57 3.28
CA LEU A 57 14.47 -3.70 4.45
C LEU A 57 13.03 -3.19 4.64
N ARG A 58 12.07 -3.71 3.87
CA ARG A 58 10.66 -3.35 4.02
C ARG A 58 10.07 -4.05 5.24
N SER A 59 9.71 -3.27 6.25
CA SER A 59 8.91 -3.72 7.40
C SER A 59 7.44 -3.42 7.16
N THR A 60 6.55 -4.26 7.70
CA THR A 60 5.11 -3.98 7.78
C THR A 60 4.84 -3.05 8.95
N GLU A 61 5.18 -1.78 8.81
CA GLU A 61 4.94 -0.78 9.85
C GLU A 61 3.63 -0.04 9.60
N SER A 62 2.78 -0.03 10.63
CA SER A 62 1.58 0.79 10.62
C SER A 62 1.96 2.26 10.81
N ARG A 63 1.19 3.16 10.18
CA ARG A 63 1.39 4.60 10.38
C ARG A 63 1.22 4.94 11.85
N VAL A 64 2.19 5.66 12.41
CA VAL A 64 2.18 6.06 13.80
C VAL A 64 1.18 7.21 13.99
N PHE A 65 0.27 7.06 14.95
CA PHE A 65 -0.64 8.11 15.34
C PHE A 65 -0.03 9.00 16.43
N ASN A 66 -0.01 10.32 16.20
CA ASN A 66 0.37 11.31 17.19
C ASN A 66 -0.89 11.83 17.90
N ALA A 67 -1.11 11.36 19.14
CA ALA A 67 -2.27 11.74 19.94
C ALA A 67 -2.27 13.22 20.37
N THR A 68 -1.11 13.88 20.44
CA THR A 68 -1.03 15.30 20.82
C THR A 68 -1.50 16.21 19.69
N SER A 69 -1.18 15.86 18.44
CA SER A 69 -1.59 16.63 17.26
C SER A 69 -2.85 16.10 16.58
N GLY A 70 -3.33 14.91 16.96
CA GLY A 70 -4.49 14.25 16.32
C GLY A 70 -4.20 13.82 14.87
N ARG A 71 -2.94 13.56 14.54
CA ARG A 71 -2.48 13.31 13.15
C ARG A 71 -1.77 11.98 13.01
N LEU A 72 -1.98 11.34 11.87
CA LEU A 72 -1.20 10.19 11.44
C LEU A 72 0.09 10.67 10.79
N LEU A 73 1.23 10.29 11.35
CA LEU A 73 2.53 10.61 10.78
C LEU A 73 2.67 9.98 9.38
N PRO A 74 3.41 10.63 8.46
CA PRO A 74 3.72 10.03 7.18
C PRO A 74 4.53 8.75 7.38
N GLY A 75 4.28 7.76 6.53
CA GLY A 75 5.15 6.59 6.43
C GLY A 75 6.48 6.96 5.78
N TRP A 76 7.41 6.02 5.75
CA TRP A 76 8.65 6.14 5.01
C TRP A 76 8.88 4.90 4.15
N VAL A 77 9.71 5.06 3.12
CA VAL A 77 10.12 3.98 2.22
C VAL A 77 11.64 3.93 2.20
N ASN A 78 12.19 2.71 2.28
CA ASN A 78 13.63 2.49 2.22
C ASN A 78 14.05 2.42 0.75
N ILE A 79 14.68 3.49 0.26
CA ILE A 79 15.13 3.60 -1.12
C ILE A 79 16.62 3.31 -1.20
N LYS A 80 16.98 2.39 -2.08
CA LYS A 80 18.35 2.03 -2.43
C LYS A 80 18.85 2.86 -3.60
N CYS A 81 19.94 3.58 -3.39
CA CYS A 81 20.68 4.33 -4.39
C CYS A 81 21.95 3.56 -4.76
N ASN A 82 22.10 3.20 -6.04
CA ASN A 82 23.28 2.48 -6.54
C ASN A 82 24.19 3.43 -7.31
N TYR A 83 25.40 3.61 -6.80
CA TYR A 83 26.42 4.47 -7.38
C TYR A 83 27.49 3.64 -8.07
N LEU A 84 27.95 4.16 -9.20
CA LEU A 84 29.11 3.70 -9.93
C LEU A 84 30.17 4.81 -9.90
N ILE A 85 31.30 4.53 -9.27
CA ILE A 85 32.38 5.50 -9.11
C ILE A 85 33.51 5.16 -10.08
N THR A 86 33.89 6.12 -10.91
CA THR A 86 34.88 5.96 -11.98
C THR A 86 35.86 7.13 -11.99
N TYR A 87 37.08 6.86 -12.44
CA TYR A 87 38.12 7.89 -12.60
C TYR A 87 38.34 8.23 -14.07
N TRP A 88 38.45 9.53 -14.34
CA TRP A 88 38.65 10.12 -15.66
C TRP A 88 39.88 11.02 -15.64
N GLU A 89 40.80 10.73 -16.56
CA GLU A 89 42.05 11.47 -16.72
C GLU A 89 41.86 12.68 -17.63
N SER A 90 42.65 13.73 -17.39
CA SER A 90 42.67 14.94 -18.24
C SER A 90 43.41 14.74 -19.56
N SER A 91 44.31 13.75 -19.64
CA SER A 91 45.10 13.42 -20.83
C SER A 91 44.53 12.22 -21.60
N LYS A 92 44.83 12.17 -22.91
CA LYS A 92 44.58 10.96 -23.71
C LYS A 92 45.43 9.81 -23.18
N PRO A 93 44.91 8.57 -23.18
CA PRO A 93 45.66 7.41 -22.70
C PRO A 93 46.98 7.30 -23.46
N ALA A 94 48.07 7.17 -22.71
CA ALA A 94 49.39 7.03 -23.28
C ALA A 94 49.51 5.70 -24.05
N THR A 95 50.08 5.75 -25.25
CA THR A 95 50.26 4.58 -26.12
C THR A 95 51.62 3.88 -25.92
N ASP A 96 52.49 4.43 -25.07
CA ASP A 96 53.81 3.88 -24.77
C ASP A 96 53.77 3.04 -23.48
N PRO A 97 54.21 1.77 -23.49
CA PRO A 97 54.27 0.93 -22.29
C PRO A 97 55.18 1.47 -21.18
N ASN A 98 56.13 2.37 -21.49
CA ASN A 98 56.96 3.04 -20.48
C ASN A 98 56.34 4.35 -19.96
N SER A 99 55.13 4.69 -20.40
CA SER A 99 54.42 5.84 -19.86
C SER A 99 54.13 5.67 -18.37
N PRO A 100 54.16 6.77 -17.59
CA PRO A 100 53.74 6.75 -16.18
C PRO A 100 52.34 6.16 -15.97
N ASP A 101 51.44 6.31 -16.96
CA ASP A 101 50.05 5.81 -16.90
C ASP A 101 49.96 4.28 -17.05
N SER A 102 50.99 3.64 -17.60
CA SER A 102 51.06 2.18 -17.78
C SER A 102 51.83 1.47 -16.65
N GLN A 103 52.33 2.21 -15.66
CA GLN A 103 53.04 1.64 -14.51
C GLN A 103 52.09 1.03 -13.47
N PRO A 104 52.54 0.05 -12.66
CA PRO A 104 51.72 -0.53 -11.59
C PRO A 104 51.20 0.49 -10.56
N ASP A 105 51.92 1.60 -10.38
CA ASP A 105 51.61 2.70 -9.48
C ASP A 105 51.00 3.91 -10.21
N ASN A 106 50.34 3.69 -11.35
CA ASN A 106 49.75 4.77 -12.14
C ASN A 106 48.75 5.62 -11.35
N GLN A 107 48.53 6.84 -11.85
CA GLN A 107 47.65 7.83 -11.22
C GLN A 107 46.23 7.27 -11.02
N ALA A 108 45.68 6.56 -12.01
CA ALA A 108 44.33 5.99 -11.92
C ALA A 108 44.18 5.04 -10.73
N ILE A 109 45.13 4.13 -10.51
CA ILE A 109 45.11 3.19 -9.39
C ILE A 109 45.34 3.91 -8.06
N GLN A 110 46.20 4.92 -8.00
CA GLN A 110 46.38 5.72 -6.78
C GLN A 110 45.08 6.42 -6.37
N VAL A 111 44.39 7.09 -7.31
CA VAL A 111 43.12 7.77 -7.05
C VAL A 111 42.03 6.78 -6.67
N MET A 112 41.87 5.69 -7.43
CA MET A 112 40.86 4.68 -7.14
C MET A 112 41.13 3.94 -5.82
N SER A 113 42.39 3.83 -5.40
CA SER A 113 42.76 3.32 -4.07
C SER A 113 42.34 4.28 -2.95
N GLN A 114 42.49 5.59 -3.14
CA GLN A 114 41.98 6.61 -2.20
C GLN A 114 40.45 6.57 -2.10
N VAL A 115 39.76 6.46 -3.25
CA VAL A 115 38.30 6.27 -3.30
C VAL A 115 37.90 5.02 -2.53
N LEU A 116 38.55 3.88 -2.78
CA LEU A 116 38.26 2.64 -2.08
C LEU A 116 38.47 2.79 -0.57
N ASN A 117 39.58 3.41 -0.14
CA ASN A 117 39.86 3.70 1.26
C ASN A 117 38.78 4.59 1.90
N ALA A 118 38.27 5.59 1.18
CA ALA A 118 37.12 6.38 1.62
C ALA A 118 35.89 5.49 1.85
N LEU A 119 35.53 4.63 0.90
CA LEU A 119 34.33 3.80 0.99
C LEU A 119 34.42 2.75 2.11
N ILE A 120 35.55 2.05 2.24
CA ILE A 120 35.71 1.00 3.26
C ILE A 120 35.73 1.56 4.68
N ASN A 121 36.26 2.78 4.88
CA ASN A 121 36.31 3.42 6.18
C ASN A 121 34.99 4.10 6.56
N ASN A 122 34.10 4.35 5.59
CA ASN A 122 32.80 4.98 5.79
C ASN A 122 31.65 4.01 5.48
N ARG A 123 31.67 2.82 6.11
CA ARG A 123 30.54 1.86 6.07
C ARG A 123 29.24 2.41 6.67
N GLN A 124 29.35 3.46 7.48
CA GLN A 124 28.22 4.26 7.93
C GLN A 124 28.48 5.69 7.48
N LEU A 125 27.56 6.27 6.71
CA LEU A 125 27.69 7.68 6.30
C LEU A 125 27.44 8.55 7.52
N ALA A 126 28.45 9.31 7.96
CA ALA A 126 28.32 10.21 9.12
C ALA A 126 27.21 11.26 8.93
N GLY A 127 26.98 11.73 7.69
CA GLY A 127 25.89 12.66 7.36
C GLY A 127 24.48 12.04 7.38
N ILE A 128 24.40 10.71 7.33
CA ILE A 128 23.14 9.95 7.35
C ILE A 128 23.28 8.78 8.33
N PRO A 129 23.19 9.05 9.65
CA PRO A 129 23.20 7.99 10.64
C PRO A 129 22.04 7.02 10.34
N GLY A 130 22.29 5.72 10.46
CA GLY A 130 21.28 4.69 10.19
C GLY A 130 21.07 4.31 8.72
N ALA A 131 21.76 4.95 7.76
CA ALA A 131 21.80 4.44 6.39
C ALA A 131 22.51 3.08 6.34
N TYR A 132 21.93 2.15 5.58
CA TYR A 132 22.55 0.86 5.32
C TYR A 132 23.39 0.93 4.05
N THR A 133 24.68 0.61 4.12
CA THR A 133 25.59 0.71 2.96
C THR A 133 26.16 -0.65 2.57
N GLN A 134 26.40 -0.82 1.28
CA GLN A 134 27.09 -1.99 0.72
C GLN A 134 28.29 -1.48 -0.07
N VAL A 135 29.49 -1.72 0.45
CA VAL A 135 30.77 -1.32 -0.17
C VAL A 135 31.21 -2.41 -1.13
N VAL A 136 31.38 -2.08 -2.42
CA VAL A 136 31.88 -2.96 -3.49
C VAL A 136 31.22 -4.34 -3.48
N PRO A 137 29.88 -4.42 -3.59
CA PRO A 137 29.20 -5.71 -3.58
C PRO A 137 29.55 -6.50 -4.85
N PRO A 138 29.69 -7.84 -4.78
CA PRO A 138 30.04 -8.70 -5.92
C PRO A 138 28.83 -8.94 -6.84
N LYS A 139 28.18 -7.86 -7.31
CA LYS A 139 26.95 -7.91 -8.11
C LYS A 139 27.20 -7.91 -9.60
N GLU A 140 28.33 -7.37 -10.04
CA GLU A 140 28.63 -7.23 -11.47
C GLU A 140 29.27 -8.49 -12.03
N SER A 141 28.67 -9.01 -13.10
CA SER A 141 29.32 -9.99 -13.98
C SER A 141 30.08 -9.25 -15.09
N LEU A 142 31.14 -9.86 -15.61
CA LEU A 142 31.91 -9.29 -16.73
C LEU A 142 31.03 -8.99 -17.95
N ASN A 143 29.95 -9.75 -18.16
CA ASN A 143 29.00 -9.53 -19.25
C ASN A 143 28.20 -8.23 -19.08
N SER A 144 27.73 -7.95 -17.85
CA SER A 144 27.01 -6.71 -17.51
C SER A 144 27.90 -5.47 -17.71
N LEU A 145 29.13 -5.54 -17.19
CA LEU A 145 30.10 -4.46 -17.28
C LEU A 145 30.55 -4.19 -18.73
N GLY A 146 30.64 -5.23 -19.56
CA GLY A 146 30.93 -5.11 -21.00
C GLY A 146 29.87 -4.29 -21.74
N SER A 147 28.59 -4.60 -21.55
CA SER A 147 27.48 -3.84 -22.16
C SER A 147 27.43 -2.39 -21.67
N PHE A 148 27.73 -2.15 -20.39
CA PHE A 148 27.82 -0.79 -19.85
C PHE A 148 28.92 0.06 -20.51
N TRP A 149 30.12 -0.49 -20.66
CA TRP A 149 31.20 0.25 -21.33
C TRP A 149 30.97 0.43 -22.82
N GLN A 150 30.24 -0.49 -23.47
CA GLN A 150 29.83 -0.33 -24.86
C GLN A 150 28.88 0.87 -25.05
N SER A 151 27.92 1.06 -24.15
CA SER A 151 27.01 2.21 -24.21
C SER A 151 27.72 3.54 -23.90
N LEU A 152 28.81 3.51 -23.13
CA LEU A 152 29.69 4.66 -22.85
C LEU A 152 30.85 4.81 -23.84
N GLY A 153 30.69 4.36 -25.09
CA GLY A 153 31.65 4.65 -26.15
C GLY A 153 32.89 3.74 -26.17
N ASN A 154 32.76 2.50 -25.70
CA ASN A 154 33.78 1.44 -25.79
C ASN A 154 35.11 1.75 -25.10
N ARG A 155 35.09 2.48 -23.98
CA ARG A 155 36.29 2.79 -23.18
C ARG A 155 36.17 2.16 -21.79
N PRO A 156 36.58 0.88 -21.61
CA PRO A 156 36.48 0.21 -20.32
C PRO A 156 37.39 0.90 -19.29
N ARG A 157 36.86 1.12 -18.08
CA ARG A 157 37.60 1.67 -16.95
C ARG A 157 37.34 0.84 -15.70
N LEU A 158 38.22 0.98 -14.71
CA LEU A 158 37.93 0.48 -13.37
C LEU A 158 36.72 1.25 -12.81
N SER A 159 35.77 0.50 -12.24
CA SER A 159 34.59 1.06 -11.59
C SER A 159 34.39 0.41 -10.23
N LEU A 160 33.98 1.22 -9.25
CA LEU A 160 33.63 0.76 -7.91
C LEU A 160 32.15 0.98 -7.68
N ASN A 161 31.43 -0.10 -7.38
CA ASN A 161 30.03 -0.03 -7.01
C ASN A 161 29.86 0.28 -5.53
N TYR A 162 28.90 1.13 -5.23
CA TYR A 162 28.55 1.47 -3.86
C TYR A 162 27.04 1.65 -3.76
N SER A 163 26.37 0.89 -2.88
CA SER A 163 24.94 1.02 -2.66
C SER A 163 24.67 1.65 -1.29
N VAL A 164 23.71 2.58 -1.23
CA VAL A 164 23.20 3.18 0.03
C VAL A 164 21.71 3.03 0.07
N THR A 165 21.17 2.49 1.16
CA THR A 165 19.73 2.50 1.44
C THR A 165 19.42 3.59 2.46
N ILE A 166 18.54 4.52 2.08
CA ILE A 166 18.09 5.65 2.90
C ILE A 166 16.56 5.60 3.11
N PRO A 167 16.06 5.95 4.32
CA PRO A 167 14.63 6.12 4.55
C PRO A 167 14.16 7.49 4.02
N ILE A 168 13.21 7.48 3.09
CA ILE A 168 12.58 8.68 2.52
C ILE A 168 11.15 8.80 3.02
N SER A 169 10.77 9.95 3.55
CA SER A 169 9.40 10.24 3.98
C SER A 169 8.45 10.26 2.79
N LEU A 170 7.26 9.69 2.97
CA LEU A 170 6.13 9.98 2.10
C LEU A 170 5.63 11.40 2.36
N THR A 171 4.91 11.94 1.37
CA THR A 171 4.24 13.24 1.48
C THR A 171 3.20 13.20 2.60
N ASP A 172 3.22 14.21 3.47
CA ASP A 172 2.23 14.33 4.55
C ASP A 172 0.93 14.95 4.02
N GLU A 173 -0.09 14.11 3.86
CA GLU A 173 -1.45 14.53 3.49
C GLU A 173 -2.25 15.15 4.65
N GLN A 174 -1.63 15.31 5.83
CA GLN A 174 -2.27 15.83 7.04
C GLN A 174 -3.49 15.00 7.46
N ASN A 175 -3.40 13.68 7.27
CA ASN A 175 -4.45 12.74 7.65
C ASN A 175 -4.73 12.83 9.16
N THR A 176 -5.93 13.25 9.51
CA THR A 176 -6.38 13.42 10.90
C THR A 176 -7.21 12.23 11.34
N ALA A 177 -7.06 11.87 12.61
CA ALA A 177 -7.90 10.88 13.27
C ALA A 177 -8.15 11.33 14.71
N THR A 178 -9.36 11.11 15.21
CA THR A 178 -9.67 11.41 16.61
C THR A 178 -9.17 10.27 17.49
N PRO A 179 -8.48 10.57 18.61
CA PRO A 179 -8.14 9.55 19.57
C PRO A 179 -9.42 8.97 20.18
N VAL A 180 -9.42 7.67 20.44
CA VAL A 180 -10.49 7.02 21.21
C VAL A 180 -10.40 7.54 22.65
N SER A 181 -11.38 8.35 23.05
CA SER A 181 -11.44 8.97 24.39
C SER A 181 -12.20 8.12 25.39
N THR A 182 -13.25 7.43 24.95
CA THR A 182 -14.14 6.64 25.80
C THR A 182 -14.48 5.33 25.12
N ILE A 183 -14.38 4.24 25.87
CA ILE A 183 -14.83 2.90 25.45
C ILE A 183 -16.02 2.55 26.32
N SER A 184 -17.17 2.33 25.71
CA SER A 184 -18.38 1.82 26.38
C SER A 184 -18.83 0.55 25.68
N SER A 185 -19.17 -0.47 26.47
CA SER A 185 -19.71 -1.72 25.98
C SER A 185 -20.98 -2.06 26.76
N THR A 186 -21.95 -2.63 26.06
CA THR A 186 -23.21 -3.13 26.64
C THR A 186 -23.29 -4.63 26.38
N LEU A 187 -23.64 -5.40 27.40
CA LEU A 187 -23.87 -6.83 27.29
C LEU A 187 -25.37 -7.08 27.26
N GLU A 188 -25.86 -7.67 26.17
CA GLU A 188 -27.26 -8.07 26.02
C GLU A 188 -27.35 -9.59 25.91
N GLN A 189 -28.39 -10.16 26.51
CA GLN A 189 -28.66 -11.59 26.37
C GLN A 189 -29.21 -11.86 24.97
N ALA A 190 -28.46 -12.62 24.17
CA ALA A 190 -28.90 -13.00 22.83
C ALA A 190 -30.12 -13.94 22.91
N THR A 191 -31.16 -13.65 22.12
CA THR A 191 -32.29 -14.56 21.93
C THR A 191 -31.86 -15.81 21.17
N SER A 192 -32.49 -16.96 21.48
CA SER A 192 -32.20 -18.26 20.85
C SER A 192 -32.58 -18.32 19.36
N VAL A 193 -33.44 -17.41 18.90
CA VAL A 193 -33.92 -17.40 17.51
C VAL A 193 -32.83 -16.88 16.56
N ASN A 194 -32.35 -17.74 15.65
CA ASN A 194 -31.36 -17.37 14.63
C ASN A 194 -31.99 -16.42 13.58
N PRO A 195 -31.31 -15.33 13.17
CA PRO A 195 -31.73 -14.51 12.01
C PRO A 195 -32.13 -15.32 10.77
N GLU A 196 -31.45 -16.42 10.46
CA GLU A 196 -31.81 -17.28 9.31
C GLU A 196 -33.21 -17.90 9.45
N THR A 197 -33.58 -18.33 10.65
CA THR A 197 -34.91 -18.87 10.96
C THR A 197 -35.99 -17.80 10.80
N ILE A 198 -35.68 -16.56 11.18
CA ILE A 198 -36.58 -15.41 11.00
C ILE A 198 -36.76 -15.13 9.51
N SER A 199 -35.66 -15.02 8.76
CA SER A 199 -35.67 -14.80 7.31
C SER A 199 -36.46 -15.86 6.55
N HIS A 200 -36.24 -17.14 6.88
CA HIS A 200 -36.99 -18.25 6.27
C HIS A 200 -38.49 -18.15 6.58
N THR A 201 -38.83 -17.94 7.84
CA THR A 201 -40.24 -17.85 8.27
C THR A 201 -40.96 -16.64 7.66
N LEU A 202 -40.29 -15.49 7.55
CA LEU A 202 -40.82 -14.32 6.85
C LEU A 202 -41.01 -14.59 5.35
N ARG A 203 -40.14 -15.39 4.73
CA ARG A 203 -40.32 -15.78 3.32
C ARG A 203 -41.57 -16.62 3.13
N GLU A 204 -41.79 -17.59 4.00
CA GLU A 204 -42.99 -18.44 3.96
C GLU A 204 -44.26 -17.62 4.24
N LEU A 205 -44.18 -16.64 5.16
CA LEU A 205 -45.26 -15.68 5.39
C LEU A 205 -45.55 -14.84 4.13
N LEU A 206 -44.50 -14.32 3.48
CA LEU A 206 -44.63 -13.55 2.23
C LEU A 206 -45.32 -14.36 1.13
N ILE A 207 -44.93 -15.63 0.96
CA ILE A 207 -45.57 -16.55 -0.01
C ILE A 207 -47.07 -16.70 0.31
N THR A 208 -47.39 -16.94 1.59
CA THR A 208 -48.77 -17.15 2.06
C THR A 208 -49.63 -15.90 1.88
N GLU A 209 -49.09 -14.71 2.16
CA GLU A 209 -49.81 -13.46 1.99
C GLU A 209 -49.96 -13.06 0.53
N LEU A 210 -48.94 -13.31 -0.30
CA LEU A 210 -48.99 -13.02 -1.73
C LEU A 210 -50.04 -13.88 -2.43
N GLN A 211 -50.24 -15.14 -2.02
CA GLN A 211 -51.28 -16.03 -2.56
C GLN A 211 -52.71 -15.50 -2.32
N LYS A 212 -52.91 -14.67 -1.28
CA LYS A 212 -54.21 -14.04 -0.98
C LYS A 212 -54.45 -12.76 -1.79
N GLN A 213 -53.46 -12.29 -2.56
CA GLN A 213 -53.57 -11.06 -3.32
C GLN A 213 -54.23 -11.30 -4.69
N PRO A 214 -54.93 -10.29 -5.26
CA PRO A 214 -55.66 -10.43 -6.52
C PRO A 214 -54.79 -10.90 -7.69
N ALA A 215 -53.50 -10.53 -7.72
CA ALA A 215 -52.59 -10.94 -8.78
C ALA A 215 -52.19 -12.43 -8.72
N ALA A 216 -52.42 -13.12 -7.60
CA ALA A 216 -52.01 -14.50 -7.38
C ALA A 216 -53.17 -15.46 -7.05
N GLU A 217 -54.41 -14.96 -6.93
CA GLU A 217 -55.60 -15.71 -6.46
C GLU A 217 -55.92 -16.97 -7.31
N SER A 218 -55.48 -16.99 -8.57
CA SER A 218 -55.64 -18.13 -9.50
C SER A 218 -54.36 -18.90 -9.79
N GLU A 219 -53.22 -18.52 -9.19
CA GLU A 219 -51.92 -19.15 -9.42
C GLU A 219 -51.63 -20.26 -8.42
N ARG A 220 -50.94 -21.30 -8.88
CA ARG A 220 -50.42 -22.35 -8.00
C ARG A 220 -49.30 -21.78 -7.13
N GLU A 221 -49.23 -22.20 -5.87
CA GLU A 221 -48.19 -21.79 -4.91
C GLU A 221 -46.76 -21.98 -5.46
N GLU A 222 -46.52 -23.04 -6.24
CA GLU A 222 -45.24 -23.31 -6.90
C GLU A 222 -44.77 -22.15 -7.80
N ASN A 223 -45.70 -21.49 -8.50
CA ASN A 223 -45.39 -20.35 -9.36
C ASN A 223 -44.99 -19.12 -8.53
N ILE A 224 -45.62 -18.93 -7.37
CA ILE A 224 -45.29 -17.86 -6.42
C ILE A 224 -43.91 -18.11 -5.81
N ARG A 225 -43.63 -19.35 -5.40
CA ARG A 225 -42.31 -19.77 -4.91
C ARG A 225 -41.22 -19.56 -5.96
N LEU A 226 -41.50 -19.88 -7.22
CA LEU A 226 -40.58 -19.64 -8.33
C LEU A 226 -40.33 -18.14 -8.55
N ALA A 227 -41.39 -17.33 -8.49
CA ALA A 227 -41.28 -15.87 -8.61
C ALA A 227 -40.44 -15.22 -7.49
N LEU A 228 -40.54 -15.75 -6.27
CA LEU A 228 -39.76 -15.30 -5.12
C LEU A 228 -38.43 -16.06 -4.96
N SER A 229 -38.07 -16.94 -5.90
CA SER A 229 -36.86 -17.77 -5.81
C SER A 229 -35.58 -16.94 -5.80
N LYS A 230 -35.62 -15.76 -6.43
CA LYS A 230 -34.51 -14.80 -6.55
C LYS A 230 -34.68 -13.57 -5.65
N VAL A 231 -35.60 -13.62 -4.70
CA VAL A 231 -35.79 -12.58 -3.67
C VAL A 231 -35.18 -13.07 -2.37
N GLU A 232 -34.27 -12.28 -1.83
CA GLU A 232 -33.60 -12.54 -0.56
C GLU A 232 -34.12 -11.58 0.53
N LEU A 233 -34.32 -12.14 1.73
CA LEU A 233 -34.81 -11.44 2.91
C LEU A 233 -33.73 -11.51 3.99
N LEU A 234 -32.94 -10.46 4.14
CA LEU A 234 -31.90 -10.38 5.16
C LEU A 234 -32.44 -9.67 6.40
N THR A 235 -32.36 -10.34 7.54
CA THR A 235 -32.83 -9.80 8.81
C THR A 235 -31.65 -9.40 9.68
N LYS A 236 -31.70 -8.20 10.23
CA LYS A 236 -30.74 -7.72 11.23
C LYS A 236 -31.52 -7.39 12.49
N LYS A 237 -31.14 -8.02 13.60
CA LYS A 237 -31.70 -7.71 14.91
C LYS A 237 -31.28 -6.29 15.32
N GLU A 238 -32.22 -5.51 15.80
CA GLU A 238 -31.93 -4.23 16.43
C GLU A 238 -31.79 -4.42 17.93
N ALA A 239 -30.86 -3.69 18.55
CA ALA A 239 -30.72 -3.63 20.00
C ALA A 239 -32.05 -3.14 20.62
N MET A 240 -32.56 -3.89 21.60
CA MET A 240 -33.82 -3.57 22.27
C MET A 240 -33.55 -2.69 23.49
N ASN A 241 -34.32 -1.61 23.64
CA ASN A 241 -34.28 -0.72 24.81
C ASN A 241 -35.25 -1.15 25.95
N THR A 242 -35.89 -2.32 25.85
CA THR A 242 -37.06 -2.66 26.71
C THR A 242 -37.00 -4.07 27.30
N ASP A 243 -37.42 -4.17 28.57
CA ASP A 243 -37.48 -5.35 29.46
C ASP A 243 -38.34 -6.54 28.97
N ASN A 244 -38.94 -6.48 27.77
CA ASN A 244 -39.87 -7.50 27.32
C ASN A 244 -39.13 -8.65 26.62
N SER A 245 -38.74 -9.66 27.40
CA SER A 245 -37.94 -10.82 27.00
C SER A 245 -38.50 -11.68 25.85
N LYS A 246 -39.71 -11.41 25.34
CA LYS A 246 -40.40 -12.22 24.31
C LYS A 246 -40.68 -11.47 23.00
N GLU A 247 -40.09 -10.30 22.78
CA GLU A 247 -40.27 -9.53 21.55
C GLU A 247 -38.92 -9.29 20.89
N ILE A 248 -38.86 -9.46 19.56
CA ILE A 248 -37.64 -9.25 18.76
C ILE A 248 -37.93 -8.19 17.72
N SER A 249 -37.18 -7.09 17.77
CA SER A 249 -37.21 -6.04 16.75
C SER A 249 -36.16 -6.33 15.68
N ILE A 250 -36.58 -6.26 14.43
CA ILE A 250 -35.69 -6.46 13.29
C ILE A 250 -35.82 -5.31 12.28
N SER A 251 -34.71 -5.05 11.58
CA SER A 251 -34.69 -4.37 10.30
C SER A 251 -34.58 -5.40 9.18
N LEU A 252 -35.42 -5.29 8.16
CA LEU A 252 -35.46 -6.20 7.01
C LEU A 252 -34.87 -5.51 5.78
N SER A 253 -33.87 -6.12 5.16
CA SER A 253 -33.36 -5.70 3.85
C SER A 253 -33.79 -6.72 2.80
N VAL A 254 -34.50 -6.23 1.77
CA VAL A 254 -35.04 -7.03 0.67
C VAL A 254 -34.31 -6.69 -0.61
N SER A 255 -33.79 -7.71 -1.28
CA SER A 255 -33.05 -7.55 -2.55
C SER A 255 -33.38 -8.68 -3.52
N GLY A 256 -33.19 -8.41 -4.81
CA GLY A 256 -33.29 -9.43 -5.85
C GLY A 256 -34.27 -9.08 -6.96
N ILE A 257 -34.72 -10.10 -7.68
CA ILE A 257 -35.63 -9.95 -8.82
C ILE A 257 -36.90 -10.77 -8.64
N THR A 258 -38.02 -10.22 -9.07
CA THR A 258 -39.33 -10.87 -9.13
C THR A 258 -40.04 -10.50 -10.43
N HIS A 259 -41.17 -11.13 -10.73
CA HIS A 259 -41.98 -10.72 -11.88
C HIS A 259 -42.68 -9.39 -11.60
N GLN A 260 -42.74 -8.51 -12.62
CA GLN A 260 -43.38 -7.21 -12.52
C GLN A 260 -44.83 -7.26 -12.00
N LYS A 261 -45.55 -8.36 -12.31
CA LYS A 261 -46.92 -8.59 -11.84
C LYS A 261 -47.05 -8.68 -10.31
N TYR A 262 -46.01 -9.15 -9.61
CA TYR A 262 -46.02 -9.34 -8.15
C TYR A 262 -45.42 -8.18 -7.37
N LEU A 263 -44.65 -7.32 -8.03
CA LEU A 263 -43.89 -6.25 -7.35
C LEU A 263 -44.78 -5.31 -6.55
N GLN A 264 -45.93 -4.90 -7.11
CA GLN A 264 -46.85 -3.98 -6.43
C GLN A 264 -47.47 -4.62 -5.18
N ASP A 265 -47.85 -5.89 -5.25
CA ASP A 265 -48.49 -6.59 -4.14
C ASP A 265 -47.48 -6.94 -3.04
N ILE A 266 -46.25 -7.31 -3.41
CA ILE A 266 -45.13 -7.46 -2.45
C ILE A 266 -44.88 -6.16 -1.68
N ASN A 267 -44.85 -5.02 -2.38
CA ASN A 267 -44.65 -3.72 -1.74
C ASN A 267 -45.81 -3.33 -0.81
N LYS A 268 -47.05 -3.69 -1.15
CA LYS A 268 -48.21 -3.50 -0.25
C LYS A 268 -48.10 -4.37 1.00
N ILE A 269 -47.67 -5.62 0.87
CA ILE A 269 -47.44 -6.53 2.00
C ILE A 269 -46.39 -5.95 2.94
N PHE A 270 -45.24 -5.51 2.41
CA PHE A 270 -44.21 -4.87 3.22
C PHE A 270 -44.70 -3.58 3.89
N ALA A 271 -45.48 -2.75 3.20
CA ALA A 271 -46.09 -1.57 3.80
C ALA A 271 -47.04 -1.93 4.95
N HIS A 272 -47.76 -3.05 4.85
CA HIS A 272 -48.61 -3.54 5.93
C HIS A 272 -47.79 -4.04 7.13
N TRP A 273 -46.72 -4.81 6.88
CA TRP A 273 -45.82 -5.30 7.93
C TRP A 273 -45.14 -4.16 8.71
N LEU A 274 -44.86 -3.03 8.06
CA LEU A 274 -44.25 -1.86 8.69
C LEU A 274 -45.25 -1.00 9.48
N ASN A 275 -46.48 -0.84 8.97
CA ASN A 275 -47.45 0.11 9.54
C ASN A 275 -48.18 -0.41 10.78
N ASP A 276 -48.23 -1.72 11.01
CA ASP A 276 -49.19 -2.26 11.97
C ASP A 276 -48.74 -2.21 13.43
N ASN A 277 -47.48 -1.87 13.76
CA ASN A 277 -46.92 -1.94 15.14
C ASN A 277 -47.31 -3.24 15.89
N LYS A 278 -47.55 -4.31 15.12
CA LYS A 278 -47.99 -5.62 15.61
C LYS A 278 -46.90 -6.64 15.32
N ILE A 279 -47.00 -7.73 16.06
CA ILE A 279 -46.24 -8.95 15.80
C ILE A 279 -46.61 -9.43 14.40
N VAL A 280 -45.64 -9.41 13.49
CA VAL A 280 -45.80 -9.90 12.12
C VAL A 280 -45.89 -11.44 12.13
N ILE A 281 -45.07 -12.08 12.97
CA ILE A 281 -45.07 -13.53 13.16
C ILE A 281 -44.51 -13.90 14.53
N THR A 282 -44.94 -15.05 15.07
CA THR A 282 -44.39 -15.60 16.31
C THR A 282 -43.51 -16.81 15.99
N ILE A 283 -42.28 -16.84 16.51
CA ILE A 283 -41.30 -17.93 16.34
C ILE A 283 -40.80 -18.34 17.72
N ASP A 284 -40.96 -19.61 18.12
CA ASP A 284 -40.52 -20.14 19.42
C ASP A 284 -40.92 -19.25 20.62
N ASP A 285 -42.19 -18.81 20.66
CA ASP A 285 -42.77 -17.88 21.64
C ASP A 285 -42.25 -16.43 21.60
N TYR A 286 -41.44 -16.07 20.61
CA TYR A 286 -41.00 -14.70 20.36
C TYR A 286 -41.83 -14.02 19.28
N GLY A 287 -42.42 -12.86 19.60
CA GLY A 287 -43.07 -11.99 18.63
C GLY A 287 -42.05 -11.19 17.82
N ILE A 288 -42.08 -11.33 16.49
CA ILE A 288 -41.22 -10.59 15.58
C ILE A 288 -41.90 -9.29 15.15
N TYR A 289 -41.21 -8.17 15.38
CA TYR A 289 -41.59 -6.82 14.98
C TYR A 289 -40.63 -6.30 13.91
N ILE A 290 -41.17 -5.75 12.83
CA ILE A 290 -40.38 -5.14 11.77
C ILE A 290 -40.42 -3.63 11.93
N LYS A 291 -39.28 -3.02 12.27
CA LYS A 291 -39.17 -1.57 12.47
C LYS A 291 -38.86 -0.81 11.18
N ASN A 292 -38.09 -1.45 10.29
CA ASN A 292 -37.67 -0.86 9.03
C ASN A 292 -37.63 -1.93 7.94
N ILE A 293 -38.03 -1.55 6.73
CA ILE A 293 -37.93 -2.38 5.53
C ILE A 293 -37.24 -1.57 4.42
N GLU A 294 -36.09 -2.05 3.98
CA GLU A 294 -35.37 -1.50 2.83
C GLU A 294 -35.56 -2.43 1.62
N ASN A 295 -36.38 -2.02 0.65
CA ASN A 295 -36.69 -2.80 -0.56
C ASN A 295 -36.19 -2.14 -1.85
N ASN A 296 -35.31 -1.14 -1.78
CA ASN A 296 -34.79 -0.39 -2.93
C ASN A 296 -34.03 -1.25 -3.95
N HIS A 297 -33.59 -2.44 -3.55
CA HIS A 297 -32.86 -3.39 -4.39
C HIS A 297 -33.73 -4.55 -4.90
N LEU A 298 -35.05 -4.50 -4.69
CA LEU A 298 -36.01 -5.43 -5.27
C LEU A 298 -36.54 -4.88 -6.60
N LEU A 299 -36.30 -5.60 -7.70
CA LEU A 299 -36.68 -5.19 -9.05
C LEU A 299 -37.71 -6.15 -9.65
N GLY A 300 -38.71 -5.58 -10.32
CA GLY A 300 -39.66 -6.33 -11.17
C GLY A 300 -39.15 -6.40 -12.60
N ILE A 301 -39.18 -7.60 -13.18
CA ILE A 301 -38.86 -7.87 -14.60
C ILE A 301 -40.06 -8.42 -15.38
#